data_AF-K5V8A7-F1
#
_entry.id   AF-K5V8A7-F1
#
_cell.length_a   1.000
_cell.length_b   1.000
_cell.length_c   1.000
_cell.angle_alpha   90.00
_cell.angle_beta   90.00
_cell.angle_gamma   90.00
#
_symmetry.space_group_name_H-M   'P 1'
#
loop_
_entity.id
_entity.type
_entity.pdbx_description
1 polymer ?
#
loop_
_entity_poly.entity_id
_entity_poly.type
_entity_poly.pdbx_seq_one_letter_code
_entity_poly.pdbx_strand_id
1 'polypeptide(L)'
;MGIALPKTIVEGRNRLIVLAAYGLVFGGMLPALVGRWWFGNRDKTKDGVDARSAAVFFKSLNEDSGLDEVVASLGKSFEYEQPQKKSNTSELDELDKQIQVTLGAKWGSLKSLAEIDPKQHEARRRAFILLYAHLLRLPIQSSSLRRGN
;
A
#
# COMPACT_ATOMS: atom_id res chain seq x y z
N MET A 1 54.38 6.78 18.31
CA MET A 1 53.52 6.04 17.36
C MET A 1 52.80 7.06 16.48
N GLY A 2 53.13 7.12 15.19
CA GLY A 2 52.55 8.10 14.25
C GLY A 2 51.34 7.52 13.52
N ILE A 3 50.30 8.33 13.32
CA ILE A 3 49.09 7.93 12.58
C ILE A 3 49.36 8.16 11.09
N ALA A 4 49.04 7.19 10.23
CA ALA A 4 49.31 7.23 8.79
C ALA A 4 48.40 8.19 7.97
N LEU A 5 47.74 9.15 8.63
CA LEU A 5 46.86 10.11 7.97
C LEU A 5 47.66 11.27 7.36
N PRO A 6 47.32 11.73 6.15
CA PRO A 6 48.00 12.85 5.53
C PRO A 6 47.77 14.14 6.33
N LYS A 7 48.85 14.89 6.59
CA LYS A 7 48.84 16.11 7.40
C LYS A 7 47.89 17.19 6.86
N THR A 8 47.62 17.17 5.56
CA THR A 8 46.71 18.09 4.85
C THR A 8 45.26 18.07 5.33
N ILE A 9 44.83 16.99 6.01
CA ILE A 9 43.49 16.88 6.58
C ILE A 9 43.43 17.51 7.99
N VAL A 10 44.55 17.51 8.71
CA VAL A 10 44.59 17.77 10.17
C VAL A 10 45.18 19.15 10.50
N GLU A 11 45.98 19.73 9.61
CA GLU A 11 46.66 21.01 9.83
C GLU A 11 45.85 22.24 9.34
N GLY A 12 45.96 23.33 10.10
CA GLY A 12 45.49 24.66 9.71
C GLY A 12 43.98 24.78 9.44
N ARG A 13 43.64 25.29 8.25
CA ARG A 13 42.26 25.65 7.83
C ARG A 13 41.39 24.43 7.49
N ASN A 14 41.98 23.33 7.04
CA ASN A 14 41.23 22.13 6.64
C ASN A 14 40.59 21.42 7.83
N ARG A 15 41.16 21.54 9.03
CA ARG A 15 40.59 20.99 10.27
C ARG A 15 39.15 21.46 10.52
N LEU A 16 38.86 22.75 10.30
CA LEU A 16 37.53 23.30 10.52
C LEU A 16 36.52 22.78 9.50
N ILE A 17 36.93 22.61 8.24
CA ILE A 17 36.09 22.07 7.17
C ILE A 17 35.77 20.59 7.45
N VAL A 18 36.77 19.81 7.82
CA VAL A 18 36.60 18.38 8.19
C VAL A 18 35.69 18.25 9.41
N LEU A 19 35.84 19.11 10.41
CA LEU A 19 34.98 19.13 11.59
C LEU A 19 33.53 19.52 11.25
N ALA A 20 33.33 20.51 10.40
CA ALA A 20 32.01 20.93 9.93
C ALA A 20 31.34 19.83 9.09
N ALA A 21 32.08 19.19 8.18
CA ALA A 21 31.60 18.05 7.40
C ALA A 21 31.20 16.88 8.31
N TYR A 22 32.02 16.56 9.31
CA TYR A 22 31.69 15.55 10.31
C TYR A 22 30.40 15.92 11.07
N GLY A 23 30.30 17.17 11.53
CA GLY A 23 29.09 17.68 12.20
C GLY A 23 27.83 17.56 11.33
N LEU A 24 27.92 17.80 10.03
CA LEU A 24 26.79 17.67 9.10
C LEU A 24 26.42 16.20 8.85
N VAL A 25 27.40 15.32 8.66
CA VAL A 25 27.16 13.90 8.44
C VAL A 25 26.53 13.26 9.68
N PHE A 26 27.11 13.48 10.86
CA PHE A 26 26.62 12.87 12.09
C PHE A 26 25.40 13.59 12.68
N GLY A 27 25.30 14.90 12.50
CA GLY A 27 24.17 15.70 13.02
C GLY A 27 22.96 15.74 12.09
N GLY A 28 23.14 15.53 10.78
CA GLY A 28 22.06 15.60 9.79
C GLY A 28 21.82 14.28 9.08
N MET A 29 22.84 13.77 8.38
CA MET A 29 22.67 12.61 7.50
C MET A 29 22.34 11.33 8.29
N LEU A 30 23.01 11.10 9.41
CA LEU A 30 22.77 9.93 10.25
C LEU A 30 21.37 9.97 10.88
N PRO A 31 20.90 11.07 11.51
CA PRO A 31 19.53 11.19 11.97
C PRO A 31 18.48 11.04 10.86
N ALA A 32 18.75 11.55 9.66
CA ALA A 32 17.83 11.40 8.53
C ALA A 32 17.67 9.94 8.08
N LEU A 33 18.78 9.19 7.99
CA LEU A 33 18.76 7.78 7.63
C LEU A 33 18.10 6.93 8.71
N VAL A 34 18.47 7.14 9.97
CA VAL A 34 17.87 6.43 11.12
C VAL A 34 16.39 6.76 11.24
N GLY A 35 16.01 8.02 11.07
CA GLY A 35 14.61 8.45 11.06
C GLY A 35 13.83 7.76 9.95
N ARG A 36 14.34 7.78 8.71
CA ARG A 36 13.65 7.12 7.59
C ARG A 36 13.49 5.61 7.79
N TRP A 37 14.50 4.94 8.34
CA TRP A 37 14.41 3.52 8.67
C TRP A 37 13.39 3.25 9.80
N TRP A 38 13.47 4.03 10.88
CA TRP A 38 12.59 3.88 12.03
C TRP A 38 11.12 4.11 11.68
N PHE A 39 10.81 5.20 10.97
CA PHE A 39 9.44 5.52 10.58
C PHE A 39 8.93 4.58 9.49
N GLY A 40 9.76 4.23 8.50
CA GLY A 40 9.35 3.31 7.44
C GLY A 40 8.98 1.91 7.95
N ASN A 41 9.62 1.44 9.02
CA ASN A 41 9.33 0.12 9.59
C ASN A 41 8.16 0.13 10.59
N ARG A 42 7.68 1.31 11.02
CA ARG A 42 6.58 1.43 11.98
C ARG A 42 5.19 1.26 11.36
N ASP A 43 5.09 1.51 10.06
CA ASP A 43 3.81 1.49 9.36
C ASP A 43 3.35 0.06 9.03
N LYS A 44 4.25 -0.93 9.13
CA LYS A 44 3.95 -2.36 8.91
C LYS A 44 3.84 -3.13 10.22
N THR A 45 2.86 -4.03 10.30
CA THR A 45 2.69 -4.99 11.39
C THR A 45 3.72 -6.12 11.29
N LYS A 46 3.77 -7.00 12.30
CA LYS A 46 4.65 -8.20 12.29
C LYS A 46 4.39 -9.11 11.09
N ASP A 47 3.17 -9.10 10.56
CA ASP A 47 2.76 -9.90 9.41
C ASP A 47 3.01 -9.19 8.06
N GLY A 48 3.64 -8.01 8.08
CA GLY A 48 3.98 -7.24 6.87
C GLY A 48 2.82 -6.44 6.27
N VAL A 49 1.68 -6.36 6.96
CA VAL A 49 0.49 -5.61 6.54
C VAL A 49 0.54 -4.18 7.08
N ASP A 50 0.03 -3.19 6.35
CA ASP A 50 -0.11 -1.81 6.83
C ASP A 50 -0.98 -1.78 8.09
N ALA A 51 -0.55 -1.04 9.10
CA ALA A 51 -1.26 -0.94 10.37
C ALA A 51 -2.72 -0.46 10.19
N ARG A 52 -3.00 0.38 9.18
CA ARG A 52 -4.36 0.82 8.86
C ARG A 52 -5.19 -0.29 8.25
N SER A 53 -4.62 -1.10 7.36
CA SER A 53 -5.30 -2.29 6.82
C SER A 53 -5.68 -3.25 7.93
N ALA A 54 -4.77 -3.52 8.88
CA ALA A 54 -5.05 -4.35 10.05
C ALA A 54 -6.17 -3.75 10.94
N ALA A 55 -6.16 -2.44 11.16
CA ALA A 55 -7.22 -1.76 11.90
C ALA A 55 -8.59 -1.86 11.22
N VAL A 56 -8.64 -1.80 9.88
CA VAL A 56 -9.89 -2.01 9.12
C VAL A 56 -10.42 -3.42 9.31
N PHE A 57 -9.57 -4.45 9.24
CA PHE A 57 -9.99 -5.82 9.50
C PHE A 57 -10.55 -5.98 10.91
N PHE A 58 -9.85 -5.45 11.91
CA PHE A 58 -10.29 -5.54 13.30
C PHE A 58 -11.64 -4.85 13.54
N LYS A 59 -11.92 -3.74 12.86
CA LYS A 59 -13.19 -3.02 13.01
C LYS A 59 -14.34 -3.63 12.21
N SER A 60 -14.04 -4.28 11.10
CA SER A 60 -15.05 -4.76 10.15
C SER A 60 -15.47 -6.21 10.37
N LEU A 61 -14.65 -7.01 11.05
CA LEU A 61 -14.87 -8.44 11.25
C LEU A 61 -15.32 -8.75 12.67
N ASN A 62 -16.37 -9.56 12.79
CA ASN A 62 -16.85 -10.15 14.05
C ASN A 62 -16.89 -11.67 13.93
N GLU A 63 -17.17 -12.38 15.03
CA GLU A 63 -17.26 -13.84 15.07
C GLU A 63 -18.38 -14.41 14.18
N ASP A 64 -19.45 -13.64 14.00
CA ASP A 64 -20.59 -13.99 13.12
C ASP A 64 -20.42 -13.51 11.67
N SER A 65 -19.26 -12.94 11.31
CA SER A 65 -19.06 -12.38 9.98
C SER A 65 -19.06 -13.47 8.91
N GLY A 66 -20.00 -13.36 7.97
CA GLY A 66 -20.08 -14.24 6.82
C GLY A 66 -19.00 -13.97 5.77
N LEU A 67 -18.88 -14.87 4.79
CA LEU A 67 -17.93 -14.77 3.68
C LEU A 67 -18.03 -13.42 2.94
N ASP A 68 -19.25 -12.92 2.77
CA ASP A 68 -19.52 -11.68 2.04
C ASP A 68 -18.92 -10.45 2.76
N GLU A 69 -18.95 -10.42 4.10
CA GLU A 69 -18.33 -9.37 4.94
C GLU A 69 -16.81 -9.48 4.94
N VAL A 70 -16.29 -10.70 4.97
CA VAL A 70 -14.84 -10.94 4.85
C VAL A 70 -14.33 -10.38 3.53
N VAL A 71 -14.96 -10.72 2.41
CA VAL A 71 -14.53 -10.21 1.10
C VAL A 71 -14.68 -8.67 1.00
N ALA A 72 -15.73 -8.10 1.58
CA ALA A 72 -15.91 -6.65 1.65
C ALA A 72 -14.79 -5.96 2.45
N SER A 73 -14.41 -6.50 3.61
CA SER A 73 -13.31 -5.96 4.43
C SER A 73 -11.93 -6.09 3.75
N LEU A 74 -11.71 -7.15 2.97
CA LEU A 74 -10.52 -7.28 2.12
C LEU A 74 -10.45 -6.15 1.08
N GLY A 75 -11.56 -5.84 0.41
CA GLY A 75 -11.61 -4.72 -0.54
C GLY A 75 -11.27 -3.38 0.12
N LYS A 76 -11.83 -3.13 1.32
CA LYS A 76 -11.59 -1.90 2.09
C LYS A 76 -10.15 -1.76 2.57
N SER A 77 -9.56 -2.82 3.10
CA SER A 77 -8.18 -2.81 3.62
C SER A 77 -7.11 -2.69 2.53
N PHE A 78 -7.38 -3.20 1.32
CA PHE A 78 -6.45 -3.15 0.19
C PHE A 78 -6.10 -1.73 -0.27
N GLU A 79 -7.00 -0.77 -0.02
CA GLU A 79 -6.79 0.63 -0.35
C GLU A 79 -5.55 1.24 0.33
N TYR A 80 -5.19 0.76 1.52
CA TYR A 80 -4.02 1.26 2.24
C TYR A 80 -2.73 0.54 1.86
N GLU A 81 -2.82 -0.64 1.24
CA GLU A 81 -1.66 -1.40 0.77
C GLU A 81 -1.16 -0.93 -0.58
N GLN A 82 -2.07 -0.58 -1.49
CA GLN A 82 -1.69 -0.17 -2.84
C GLN A 82 -2.11 1.28 -3.11
N PRO A 83 -1.16 2.17 -3.44
CA PRO A 83 -1.51 3.52 -3.83
C PRO A 83 -2.43 3.50 -5.05
N GLN A 84 -3.43 4.37 -5.04
CA GLN A 84 -4.46 4.51 -6.07
C GLN A 84 -3.81 4.59 -7.46
N LYS A 85 -3.88 3.49 -8.23
CA LYS A 85 -3.47 3.49 -9.64
C LYS A 85 -4.68 3.77 -10.50
N LYS A 86 -4.60 4.84 -11.30
CA LYS A 86 -5.56 5.12 -12.36
C LYS A 86 -5.65 3.91 -13.27
N SER A 87 -6.80 3.24 -13.22
CA SER A 87 -7.12 2.13 -14.11
C SER A 87 -8.03 2.64 -15.22
N ASN A 88 -8.00 1.99 -16.38
CA ASN A 88 -9.04 2.15 -17.38
C ASN A 88 -10.38 1.78 -16.74
N THR A 89 -11.27 2.76 -16.61
CA THR A 89 -12.60 2.60 -16.00
C THR A 89 -13.51 1.76 -16.89
N SER A 90 -13.35 1.84 -18.22
CA SER A 90 -14.14 1.08 -19.19
C SER A 90 -14.02 -0.44 -19.03
N GLU A 91 -12.80 -0.95 -18.90
CA GLU A 91 -12.54 -2.40 -18.73
C GLU A 91 -13.09 -2.93 -17.39
N LEU A 92 -13.02 -2.10 -16.34
CA LEU A 92 -13.59 -2.43 -15.04
C LEU A 92 -15.12 -2.48 -15.09
N ASP A 93 -15.75 -1.56 -15.83
CA ASP A 93 -17.20 -1.52 -15.99
C ASP A 93 -17.73 -2.71 -16.81
N GLU A 94 -16.97 -3.19 -17.80
CA GLU A 94 -17.29 -4.43 -18.53
C GLU A 94 -17.24 -5.66 -17.62
N LEU A 95 -16.20 -5.77 -16.79
CA LEU A 95 -16.04 -6.87 -15.85
C LEU A 95 -17.14 -6.83 -14.77
N ASP A 96 -17.48 -5.63 -14.30
CA ASP A 96 -18.57 -5.40 -13.35
C ASP A 96 -19.93 -5.88 -13.91
N LYS A 97 -20.20 -5.63 -15.20
CA LYS A 97 -21.40 -6.16 -15.88
C LYS A 97 -21.39 -7.69 -15.97
N GLN A 98 -20.25 -8.30 -16.29
CA GLN A 98 -20.14 -9.77 -16.34
C GLN A 98 -20.39 -10.42 -14.97
N ILE A 99 -19.87 -9.82 -13.91
CA ILE A 99 -20.14 -10.26 -12.54
C ILE A 99 -21.63 -10.08 -12.21
N GLN A 100 -22.23 -8.94 -12.58
CA GLN A 100 -23.65 -8.68 -12.37
C GLN A 100 -24.55 -9.69 -13.08
N VAL A 101 -24.21 -10.12 -14.30
CA VAL A 101 -24.95 -11.17 -15.03
C VAL A 101 -24.87 -12.52 -14.29
N THR A 102 -23.73 -12.80 -13.66
CA THR A 102 -23.49 -14.09 -12.98
C THR A 102 -24.13 -14.14 -11.58
N LEU A 103 -24.07 -13.05 -10.80
CA LEU A 103 -24.57 -12.98 -9.42
C LEU A 103 -25.97 -12.36 -9.27
N GLY A 104 -26.46 -11.66 -10.30
CA GLY A 104 -27.76 -11.00 -10.27
C GLY A 104 -27.91 -10.02 -9.10
N ALA A 105 -29.00 -10.17 -8.34
CA ALA A 105 -29.37 -9.28 -7.25
C ALA A 105 -28.37 -9.30 -6.07
N LYS A 106 -27.64 -10.41 -5.85
CA LYS A 106 -26.64 -10.52 -4.78
C LYS A 106 -25.49 -9.53 -4.97
N TRP A 107 -25.20 -9.14 -6.21
CA TRP A 107 -24.12 -8.18 -6.49
C TRP A 107 -24.40 -6.77 -5.94
N GLY A 108 -25.68 -6.37 -5.90
CA GLY A 108 -26.08 -5.07 -5.35
C GLY A 108 -25.87 -4.98 -3.84
N SER A 109 -26.24 -6.03 -3.09
CA SER A 109 -26.00 -6.10 -1.65
C SER A 109 -24.51 -6.13 -1.30
N LEU A 110 -23.72 -6.85 -2.10
CA LEU A 110 -22.27 -6.93 -1.93
C LEU A 110 -21.56 -5.59 -2.15
N LYS A 111 -21.97 -4.83 -3.17
CA LYS A 111 -21.44 -3.48 -3.42
C LYS A 111 -21.76 -2.50 -2.28
N SER A 112 -22.98 -2.60 -1.73
CA SER A 112 -23.40 -1.80 -0.58
C SER A 112 -22.57 -2.13 0.66
N LEU A 113 -22.39 -3.43 0.94
CA LEU A 113 -21.60 -3.92 2.08
C LEU A 113 -20.13 -3.49 2.01
N ALA A 114 -19.56 -3.50 0.81
CA ALA A 114 -18.21 -3.03 0.55
C ALA A 114 -18.07 -1.49 0.55
N GLU A 115 -19.17 -0.74 0.71
CA GLU A 115 -19.21 0.73 0.68
C GLU A 115 -18.41 1.30 -0.50
N ILE A 116 -18.71 0.78 -1.70
CA ILE A 116 -18.05 1.19 -2.92
C ILE A 116 -18.72 2.48 -3.40
N ASP A 117 -18.15 3.63 -3.02
CA ASP A 117 -18.54 4.91 -3.59
C ASP A 117 -17.91 5.05 -5.00
N PRO A 118 -18.67 5.30 -6.06
CA PRO A 118 -18.11 5.51 -7.40
C PRO A 118 -17.27 6.80 -7.52
N LYS A 119 -17.38 7.76 -6.58
CA LYS A 119 -16.64 9.03 -6.60
C LYS A 119 -15.45 9.05 -5.64
N GLN A 120 -15.39 8.13 -4.69
CA GLN A 120 -14.33 8.05 -3.68
C GLN A 120 -13.89 6.58 -3.55
N HIS A 121 -12.57 6.33 -3.56
CA HIS A 121 -11.98 4.98 -3.42
C HIS A 121 -12.00 4.08 -4.68
N GLU A 122 -11.47 4.58 -5.82
CA GLU A 122 -11.32 3.79 -7.05
C GLU A 122 -10.54 2.48 -6.86
N ALA A 123 -9.48 2.49 -6.04
CA ALA A 123 -8.70 1.28 -5.74
C ALA A 123 -9.51 0.23 -4.98
N ARG A 124 -10.39 0.65 -4.07
CA ARG A 124 -11.30 -0.25 -3.35
C ARG A 124 -12.27 -0.92 -4.32
N ARG A 125 -12.90 -0.12 -5.20
CA ARG A 125 -13.78 -0.63 -6.26
C ARG A 125 -13.05 -1.65 -7.13
N ARG A 126 -11.86 -1.28 -7.61
CA ARG A 126 -11.03 -2.12 -8.46
C ARG A 126 -10.64 -3.44 -7.77
N ALA A 127 -10.13 -3.37 -6.55
CA ALA A 127 -9.72 -4.55 -5.79
C ALA A 127 -10.90 -5.50 -5.58
N PHE A 128 -12.06 -4.97 -5.22
CA PHE A 128 -13.27 -5.77 -5.01
C PHE A 128 -13.76 -6.45 -6.28
N ILE A 129 -13.83 -5.73 -7.40
CA ILE A 129 -14.23 -6.29 -8.70
C ILE A 129 -13.25 -7.38 -9.16
N LEU A 130 -11.94 -7.13 -9.06
CA LEU A 130 -10.91 -8.11 -9.45
C LEU A 130 -10.91 -9.35 -8.57
N LEU A 131 -11.13 -9.18 -7.26
CA LEU A 131 -11.23 -10.30 -6.32
C LEU A 131 -12.45 -11.17 -6.66
N TYR A 132 -13.61 -10.57 -6.89
CA TYR A 132 -14.80 -11.32 -7.29
C TYR A 132 -14.68 -11.97 -8.68
N ALA A 133 -14.07 -11.29 -9.64
CA ALA A 133 -13.76 -11.88 -10.94
C ALA A 133 -12.88 -13.12 -10.80
N HIS A 134 -11.90 -13.10 -9.88
CA HIS A 134 -11.06 -14.25 -9.58
C HIS A 134 -11.84 -15.38 -8.91
N LEU A 135 -12.69 -15.08 -7.91
CA LEU A 135 -13.53 -16.07 -7.23
C LEU A 135 -14.49 -16.78 -8.20
N LEU A 136 -15.02 -16.04 -9.18
CA LEU A 136 -15.91 -16.56 -10.22
C LEU A 136 -15.18 -17.17 -11.41
N ARG A 137 -13.84 -17.20 -11.37
CA ARG A 137 -12.97 -17.67 -12.46
C ARG A 137 -13.31 -17.03 -13.82
N LEU A 138 -13.68 -15.75 -13.82
CA LEU A 138 -13.97 -15.02 -15.06
C LEU A 138 -12.66 -14.70 -15.80
N PRO A 139 -12.60 -14.93 -17.13
CA PRO A 139 -11.40 -14.65 -17.91
C PRO A 139 -11.20 -13.14 -18.08
N ILE A 140 -10.19 -12.59 -17.40
CA ILE A 140 -9.75 -11.19 -17.61
C ILE A 140 -9.01 -11.12 -18.95
N GLN A 141 -9.61 -10.47 -19.94
CA GLN A 141 -9.06 -10.35 -21.30
C GLN A 141 -7.97 -9.29 -21.41
N SER A 142 -8.01 -8.25 -20.57
CA SER A 142 -7.06 -7.14 -20.68
C SER A 142 -5.73 -7.43 -19.99
N SER A 143 -4.64 -7.15 -20.72
CA SER A 143 -3.27 -7.32 -20.22
C SER A 143 -2.90 -6.34 -19.10
N SER A 144 -3.54 -5.17 -19.10
CA SER A 144 -3.44 -4.10 -18.09
C SER A 144 -3.95 -4.56 -16.72
N LEU A 145 -5.12 -5.21 -16.65
CA LEU A 145 -5.72 -5.67 -15.40
C LEU A 145 -5.05 -6.94 -14.87
N ARG A 146 -4.56 -7.83 -15.74
CA ARG A 146 -3.87 -9.06 -15.35
C ARG A 146 -2.54 -8.84 -14.63
N ARG A 147 -1.77 -7.83 -15.05
CA ARG A 147 -0.37 -7.71 -14.61
C ARG A 147 -0.21 -7.04 -13.25
N GLY A 148 -1.25 -6.39 -12.71
CA GLY A 148 -1.17 -5.76 -11.39
C GLY A 148 0.01 -4.79 -11.19
N ASN A 149 0.58 -4.28 -12.29
CA ASN A 149 1.82 -3.49 -12.29
C ASN A 149 1.63 -2.08 -11.80
#